data_AF-A0A7S3M6I4-F1
#
_entry.id   AF-A0A7S3M6I4-F1
#
_cell.length_a   1.000
_cell.length_b   1.000
_cell.length_c   1.000
_cell.angle_alpha   90.00
_cell.angle_beta   90.00
_cell.angle_gamma   90.00
#
_symmetry.space_group_name_H-M   'P 1'
#
loop_
_entity.id
_entity.type
_entity.pdbx_description
1 polymer ?
#
loop_
_entity_poly.entity_id
_entity_poly.type
_entity_poly.pdbx_seq_one_letter_code
_entity_poly.pdbx_strand_id
1 'polypeptide(L)'
;EALLPEVRRFASSCPKTFAEDDLFASPVADDAWAEIQRRSEHMAEIMRCVGCDRCKLWGTMQTQGLAVALRVLFESPRADSPAPPQLTRQEAVVLVHTLERLSTSLQYLREFREMH
;
A
#
# COMPACT_ATOMS: atom_id res chain seq x y z
N GLU A 1 -11.52 -19.55 -12.05
CA GLU A 1 -12.14 -18.22 -11.90
C GLU A 1 -11.08 -17.14 -12.00
N ALA A 2 -11.40 -16.01 -12.64
CA ALA A 2 -10.50 -14.86 -12.64
C ALA A 2 -10.73 -14.09 -11.33
N LEU A 3 -9.70 -13.94 -10.49
CA LEU A 3 -9.77 -13.25 -9.21
C LEU A 3 -9.87 -11.71 -9.36
N LEU A 4 -9.36 -11.17 -10.47
CA LEU A 4 -9.25 -9.73 -10.69
C LEU A 4 -10.61 -9.00 -10.73
N PRO A 5 -11.66 -9.50 -11.43
CA PRO A 5 -12.98 -8.88 -11.45
C PRO A 5 -13.64 -8.83 -10.06
N GLU A 6 -13.46 -9.87 -9.25
CA GLU A 6 -14.02 -9.93 -7.89
C GLU A 6 -13.35 -8.93 -6.95
N VAL A 7 -12.02 -8.85 -6.97
CA VAL A 7 -11.26 -7.87 -6.19
C VAL A 7 -11.66 -6.44 -6.57
N ARG A 8 -11.84 -6.15 -7.86
CA ARG A 8 -12.29 -4.83 -8.32
C ARG A 8 -13.71 -4.50 -7.82
N ARG A 9 -14.63 -5.47 -7.88
CA ARG A 9 -16.00 -5.31 -7.38
C ARG A 9 -16.01 -5.04 -5.88
N PHE A 10 -15.20 -5.77 -5.12
CA PHE A 10 -15.05 -5.57 -3.68
C PHE A 10 -14.52 -4.17 -3.37
N ALA A 11 -13.43 -3.75 -4.02
CA ALA A 11 -12.85 -2.42 -3.83
C ALA A 11 -13.86 -1.30 -4.12
N SER A 12 -14.70 -1.46 -5.14
CA SER A 12 -15.74 -0.49 -5.52
C SER A 12 -16.92 -0.44 -4.52
N SER A 13 -17.10 -1.48 -3.70
CA SER A 13 -18.17 -1.54 -2.69
C SER A 13 -17.79 -0.91 -1.36
N CYS A 14 -16.50 -0.62 -1.16
CA CYS A 14 -16.01 0.02 0.06
C CYS A 14 -16.45 1.49 0.12
N PRO A 15 -16.91 1.97 1.30
CA PRO A 15 -17.22 3.38 1.46
C PRO A 15 -15.93 4.22 1.37
N LYS A 16 -16.04 5.42 0.81
CA LYS A 16 -14.95 6.40 0.88
C LYS A 16 -14.78 6.86 2.33
N THR A 17 -13.68 6.48 2.96
CA THR A 17 -13.39 6.81 4.38
C THR A 17 -12.49 8.03 4.54
N PHE A 18 -11.88 8.52 3.46
CA PHE A 18 -10.91 9.61 3.47
C PHE A 18 -11.14 10.57 2.29
N ALA A 19 -10.92 11.87 2.52
CA ALA A 19 -10.92 12.87 1.46
C ALA A 19 -9.55 12.87 0.77
N GLU A 20 -9.40 12.02 -0.25
CA GLU A 20 -8.15 11.76 -0.95
C GLU A 20 -7.53 13.03 -1.57
N ASP A 21 -8.37 13.96 -2.04
CA ASP A 21 -7.94 15.19 -2.70
C ASP A 21 -7.13 16.12 -1.77
N ASP A 22 -7.42 16.11 -0.47
CA ASP A 22 -6.78 17.00 0.51
C ASP A 22 -5.29 16.67 0.71
N LEU A 23 -4.92 15.39 0.55
CA LEU A 23 -3.54 14.93 0.75
C LEU A 23 -2.82 14.67 -0.57
N PHE A 24 -3.52 14.10 -1.56
CA PHE A 24 -2.91 13.63 -2.80
C PHE A 24 -3.05 14.61 -3.97
N ALA A 25 -3.89 15.65 -3.86
CA ALA A 25 -4.07 16.68 -4.89
C ALA A 25 -3.85 18.12 -4.38
N SER A 26 -3.25 18.28 -3.19
CA SER A 26 -2.96 19.59 -2.60
C SER A 26 -1.63 20.18 -3.10
N PRO A 27 -1.41 21.49 -2.92
CA PRO A 27 -0.15 22.15 -3.33
C PRO A 27 1.11 21.57 -2.66
N VAL A 28 0.93 20.91 -1.51
CA VAL A 28 2.02 20.26 -0.76
C VAL A 28 2.25 18.80 -1.16
N ALA A 29 1.47 18.27 -2.10
CA ALA A 29 1.50 16.86 -2.43
C ALA A 29 2.82 16.43 -3.08
N ASP A 30 3.50 17.31 -3.81
CA ASP A 30 4.81 17.01 -4.41
C ASP A 30 5.91 16.94 -3.35
N ASP A 31 5.90 17.84 -2.37
CA ASP A 31 6.81 17.80 -1.21
C ASP A 31 6.55 16.57 -0.34
N ALA A 32 5.27 16.25 -0.11
CA ALA A 32 4.87 15.05 0.62
C ALA A 32 5.32 13.77 -0.11
N TRP A 33 5.20 13.74 -1.43
CA TRP A 33 5.66 12.62 -2.25
C TRP A 33 7.17 12.45 -2.18
N ALA A 34 7.94 13.54 -2.31
CA ALA A 34 9.40 13.50 -2.15
C ALA A 34 9.83 13.02 -0.76
N GLU A 35 9.14 13.42 0.30
CA GLU A 35 9.39 12.92 1.67
C GLU A 35 9.07 11.42 1.79
N ILE A 36 7.97 10.95 1.20
CA ILE A 36 7.60 9.53 1.20
C ILE A 36 8.66 8.69 0.48
N GLN A 37 9.16 9.15 -0.66
CA GLN A 37 10.24 8.47 -1.39
C GLN A 37 11.50 8.36 -0.51
N ARG A 38 11.96 9.48 0.07
CA ARG A 38 13.12 9.49 0.99
C ARG A 38 12.94 8.56 2.18
N ARG A 39 11.76 8.58 2.81
CA ARG A 39 11.46 7.69 3.94
C ARG A 39 11.43 6.22 3.54
N SER A 40 10.95 5.92 2.34
CA SER A 40 10.90 4.54 1.83
C SER A 40 12.30 3.98 1.61
N GLU A 41 13.23 4.79 1.12
CA GLU A 41 14.65 4.43 0.99
C GLU A 41 15.29 4.17 2.36
N HIS A 42 15.08 5.06 3.34
CA HIS A 42 15.56 4.86 4.71
C HIS A 42 14.96 3.60 5.37
N MET A 43 13.66 3.33 5.16
CA MET A 43 13.03 2.11 5.66
C MET A 43 13.70 0.87 5.06
N ALA A 44 14.05 0.88 3.78
CA ALA A 44 14.76 -0.23 3.16
C ALA A 44 16.15 -0.46 3.79
N GLU A 45 16.86 0.59 4.19
CA GLU A 45 18.12 0.48 4.95
C GLU A 45 17.91 -0.15 6.32
N ILE A 46 16.91 0.31 7.07
CA ILE A 46 16.57 -0.23 8.39
C ILE A 46 16.23 -1.73 8.28
N MET A 47 15.46 -2.13 7.26
CA MET A 47 15.13 -3.54 7.05
C MET A 47 16.36 -4.42 6.80
N ARG A 48 17.46 -3.87 6.25
CA ARG A 48 18.71 -4.63 6.08
C ARG A 48 19.35 -5.01 7.41
N CYS A 49 19.13 -4.22 8.47
CA CYS A 49 19.66 -4.44 9.82
C CYS A 49 18.86 -5.42 10.67
N VAL A 50 17.70 -5.90 10.20
CA VAL A 50 16.87 -6.86 10.94
C VAL A 50 17.53 -8.24 10.91
N GLY A 51 17.93 -8.76 12.08
CA GLY A 51 18.64 -10.04 12.21
C GLY A 51 17.76 -11.30 12.09
N CYS A 52 16.44 -11.16 12.21
CA CYS A 52 15.48 -12.25 12.02
C CYS A 52 15.11 -12.37 10.53
N ASP A 53 15.43 -13.49 9.88
CA ASP A 53 15.20 -13.67 8.44
C ASP A 53 13.74 -13.52 8.04
N ARG A 54 12.82 -14.13 8.80
CA ARG A 54 11.38 -14.02 8.54
C ARG A 54 10.90 -12.58 8.71
N CYS A 55 11.36 -11.91 9.76
CA CYS A 55 10.98 -10.53 10.07
C CYS A 55 11.50 -9.57 8.99
N LYS A 56 12.74 -9.78 8.54
CA LYS A 56 13.36 -9.04 7.45
C LYS A 56 12.61 -9.23 6.14
N LEU A 57 12.27 -10.47 5.79
CA LEU A 57 11.50 -10.78 4.58
C LEU A 57 10.13 -10.09 4.58
N TRP A 58 9.31 -10.37 5.60
CA TRP A 58 7.95 -9.85 5.65
C TRP A 58 7.90 -8.34 5.89
N GLY A 59 8.82 -7.80 6.70
CA GLY A 59 8.95 -6.37 6.94
C GLY A 59 9.34 -5.60 5.68
N THR A 60 10.29 -6.13 4.90
CA THR A 60 10.64 -5.56 3.59
C THR A 60 9.46 -5.61 2.63
N MET A 61 8.78 -6.75 2.56
CA MET A 61 7.64 -6.93 1.64
C MET A 61 6.48 -5.98 1.96
N GLN A 62 6.15 -5.79 3.24
CA GLN A 62 5.06 -4.91 3.68
C GLN A 62 5.40 -3.43 3.51
N THR A 63 6.63 -3.02 3.84
CA THR A 63 7.07 -1.62 3.66
C THR A 63 7.11 -1.25 2.17
N GLN A 64 7.60 -2.15 1.31
CA GLN A 64 7.54 -1.97 -0.15
C GLN A 64 6.09 -1.92 -0.66
N GLY A 65 5.21 -2.80 -0.18
CA GLY A 65 3.80 -2.79 -0.60
C GLY A 65 3.08 -1.49 -0.23
N LEU A 66 3.36 -0.92 0.94
CA LEU A 66 2.83 0.38 1.33
C LEU A 66 3.38 1.51 0.45
N ALA A 67 4.68 1.51 0.15
CA ALA A 67 5.28 2.51 -0.74
C ALA A 67 4.68 2.45 -2.16
N VAL A 68 4.45 1.25 -2.69
CA VAL A 68 3.77 1.05 -3.99
C VAL A 68 2.32 1.53 -3.93
N ALA A 69 1.59 1.23 -2.86
CA ALA A 69 0.21 1.70 -2.68
C ALA A 69 0.15 3.23 -2.69
N LEU A 70 1.05 3.90 -1.96
CA LEU A 70 1.16 5.36 -1.96
C LEU A 70 1.54 5.87 -3.35
N ARG A 71 2.50 5.25 -4.03
CA ARG A 71 2.86 5.63 -5.40
C ARG A 71 1.65 5.63 -6.32
N VAL A 72 0.83 4.57 -6.28
CA VAL A 72 -0.40 4.48 -7.08
C VAL A 72 -1.38 5.60 -6.75
N LEU A 73 -1.50 6.00 -5.48
CA LEU A 73 -2.40 7.09 -5.05
C LEU A 73 -1.88 8.47 -5.49
N PHE A 74 -0.57 8.72 -5.41
CA PHE A 74 0.05 9.99 -5.84
C PHE A 74 0.18 10.12 -7.37
N GLU A 75 0.38 9.01 -8.09
CA GLU A 75 0.47 8.95 -9.56
C GLU A 75 -0.89 8.76 -10.25
N SER A 76 -1.97 8.53 -9.48
CA SER A 76 -3.34 8.47 -10.00
C SER A 76 -3.67 9.77 -10.76
N PRO A 77 -4.49 9.74 -11.84
CA PRO A 77 -4.51 10.79 -12.84
C PRO A 77 -4.83 12.16 -12.24
N ARG A 78 -3.79 12.99 -12.10
CA ARG A 78 -3.91 14.44 -12.14
C ARG A 78 -4.15 14.85 -13.59
N ALA A 79 -4.67 16.05 -13.81
CA ALA A 79 -5.01 16.58 -15.14
C ALA A 79 -3.90 16.42 -16.20
N ASP A 80 -2.64 16.27 -15.77
CA ASP A 80 -1.44 16.23 -16.62
C ASP A 80 -0.90 14.82 -16.93
N SER A 81 -1.45 13.73 -16.37
CA SER A 81 -0.94 12.37 -16.61
C SER A 81 -2.09 11.36 -16.84
N PRO A 82 -2.50 11.12 -18.10
CA PRO A 82 -3.71 10.35 -18.42
C PRO A 82 -3.52 8.82 -18.34
N ALA A 83 -2.30 8.32 -18.16
CA ALA A 83 -2.01 6.90 -18.13
C ALA A 83 -1.91 6.39 -16.68
N PRO A 84 -2.58 5.26 -16.34
CA PRO A 84 -2.46 4.67 -15.01
C PRO A 84 -1.01 4.21 -14.75
N PRO A 85 -0.54 4.27 -13.50
CA PRO A 85 0.82 3.87 -13.16
C PRO A 85 1.05 2.40 -13.48
N GLN A 86 2.15 2.10 -14.18
CA GLN A 86 2.51 0.72 -14.51
C GLN A 86 3.22 0.08 -13.32
N LEU A 87 2.68 -1.04 -12.85
CA LEU A 87 3.29 -1.84 -11.81
C LEU A 87 4.16 -2.93 -12.41
N THR A 88 5.37 -3.09 -11.88
CA THR A 88 6.16 -4.29 -12.14
C THR A 88 5.49 -5.50 -11.50
N ARG A 89 5.89 -6.71 -11.94
CA ARG A 89 5.40 -7.96 -11.34
C ARG A 89 5.66 -8.01 -9.83
N GLN A 90 6.83 -7.56 -9.39
CA GLN A 90 7.19 -7.53 -7.98
C GLN A 90 6.28 -6.57 -7.20
N GLU A 91 6.05 -5.37 -7.73
CA GLU A 91 5.18 -4.37 -7.12
C GLU A 91 3.75 -4.87 -6.97
N ALA A 92 3.21 -5.55 -7.98
CA ALA A 92 1.89 -6.17 -7.91
C ALA A 92 1.83 -7.26 -6.81
N VAL A 93 2.86 -8.10 -6.71
CA VAL A 93 2.94 -9.16 -5.70
C VAL A 93 2.99 -8.58 -4.28
N VAL A 94 3.84 -7.58 -4.03
CA VAL A 94 3.95 -6.98 -2.69
C VAL A 94 2.69 -6.20 -2.31
N LEU A 95 2.00 -5.58 -3.27
CA LEU A 95 0.75 -4.87 -3.03
C LEU A 95 -0.35 -5.84 -2.57
N VAL A 96 -0.55 -6.94 -3.31
CA VAL A 96 -1.56 -7.97 -2.97
C VAL A 96 -1.22 -8.64 -1.65
N HIS A 97 0.06 -8.95 -1.41
CA HIS A 97 0.47 -9.58 -0.16
C HIS A 97 0.27 -8.64 1.05
N THR A 98 0.58 -7.35 0.90
CA THR A 98 0.36 -6.38 1.97
C THR A 98 -1.12 -6.23 2.30
N LEU A 99 -1.99 -6.23 1.28
CA LEU A 99 -3.44 -6.23 1.48
C LEU A 99 -3.92 -7.48 2.23
N GLU A 100 -3.43 -8.67 1.86
CA GLU A 100 -3.74 -9.92 2.56
C GLU A 100 -3.35 -9.82 4.04
N ARG A 101 -2.12 -9.39 4.33
CA ARG A 101 -1.61 -9.26 5.71
C ARG A 101 -2.46 -8.30 6.56
N LEU A 102 -2.86 -7.17 6.01
CA LEU A 102 -3.75 -6.21 6.69
C LEU A 102 -5.16 -6.79 6.90
N SER A 103 -5.71 -7.45 5.89
CA SER A 103 -7.01 -8.13 5.98
C SER A 103 -7.02 -9.21 7.07
N THR A 104 -6.00 -10.06 7.08
CA THR A 104 -5.82 -11.11 8.08
C THR A 104 -5.64 -10.52 9.49
N SER A 105 -4.96 -9.37 9.61
CA SER A 105 -4.82 -8.67 10.89
C SER A 105 -6.16 -8.16 11.43
N LEU A 106 -7.06 -7.69 10.55
CA LEU A 106 -8.43 -7.31 10.91
C LEU A 106 -9.29 -8.52 11.30
N GLN A 107 -9.09 -9.67 10.67
CA GLN A 107 -9.76 -10.91 11.06
C GLN A 107 -9.35 -11.32 12.48
N TYR A 108 -8.04 -11.36 12.77
CA TYR A 108 -7.56 -11.66 14.12
C TYR A 108 -8.10 -10.69 15.16
N LEU A 109 -8.22 -9.40 14.85
CA LEU A 109 -8.84 -8.43 15.75
C LEU A 109 -10.29 -8.79 16.11
N ARG A 110 -11.07 -9.33 15.17
CA ARG A 110 -12.45 -9.78 15.43
C ARG A 110 -12.46 -11.02 16.33
N GLU A 111 -11.63 -12.01 16.01
CA GLU A 111 -11.48 -13.22 16.82
C GLU A 111 -11.04 -12.89 18.25
N PHE A 112 -10.08 -11.98 18.43
CA PHE A 112 -9.65 -11.52 19.76
C PHE A 112 -10.77 -10.80 20.54
N ARG A 113 -11.67 -10.08 19.84
CA ARG A 113 -12.83 -9.44 20.48
C ARG A 113 -13.92 -10.41 20.89
N GLU A 114 -14.02 -11.57 20.24
CA GLU A 114 -15.00 -12.60 20.58
C GLU A 114 -14.53 -13.50 21.75
N MET A 115 -13.21 -13.55 21.99
CA MET A 115 -12.63 -14.27 23.13
C MET A 115 -12.68 -13.48 24.45
N HIS A 116 -13.01 -12.19 24.41
CA HIS A 116 -13.14 -11.28 25.56
C HIS A 116 -14.56 -10.79 25.72
#